data_AF-A0A9J6ZRR4-F1
#
_entry.id   AF-A0A9J6ZRR4-F1
#
_cell.length_a   1.000
_cell.length_b   1.000
_cell.length_c   1.000
_cell.angle_alpha   90.00
_cell.angle_beta   90.00
_cell.angle_gamma   90.00
#
_symmetry.space_group_name_H-M   'P 1'
#
loop_
_entity.id
_entity.type
_entity.pdbx_description
1 polymer ?
#
loop_
_entity_poly.entity_id
_entity_poly.type
_entity_poly.pdbx_seq_one_letter_code
_entity_poly.pdbx_strand_id
1 'polypeptide(L)'
;MKHLAILYYSLFTIILSSCSESINKDEEVVRISLEPEIICDSVITKFPGTMRVNTKHIVLSDPFSNEFFIKIYDIKTGKELGKAGKLGRGPLEFTTPALGDIKEDSIYVYDLNRTYIERFIQKKIKDSLLITLIMCILEVLK
;
A
#
# COMPACT_ATOMS: atom_id res chain seq x y z
N MET A 1 25.34 42.52 39.98
CA MET A 1 24.47 41.44 40.52
C MET A 1 22.98 41.69 40.26
N LYS A 2 22.43 42.90 40.53
CA LYS A 2 21.00 43.21 40.31
C LYS A 2 20.54 43.05 38.84
N HIS A 3 21.35 43.48 37.86
CA HIS A 3 21.02 43.35 36.43
C HIS A 3 20.99 41.89 35.93
N LEU A 4 21.79 41.00 36.52
CA LEU A 4 21.81 39.58 36.17
C LEU A 4 20.54 38.87 36.68
N ALA A 5 20.08 39.25 37.87
CA ALA A 5 18.82 38.77 38.43
C ALA A 5 17.59 39.25 37.63
N ILE A 6 17.61 40.50 37.15
CA ILE A 6 16.55 41.04 36.29
C ILE A 6 16.51 40.27 34.95
N LEU A 7 17.66 39.97 34.36
CA LEU A 7 17.73 39.16 33.14
C LEU A 7 17.12 37.76 33.36
N TYR A 8 17.45 37.11 34.48
CA TYR A 8 16.92 35.80 34.83
C TYR A 8 15.40 35.81 35.02
N TYR A 9 14.88 36.84 35.71
CA TYR A 9 13.43 37.02 35.87
C TYR A 9 12.72 37.26 34.54
N SER A 10 13.31 38.08 33.65
CA SER A 10 12.73 38.35 32.32
C SER A 10 12.69 37.10 31.43
N LEU A 11 13.72 36.26 31.50
CA LEU A 11 13.79 34.99 30.77
C LEU A 11 12.76 33.98 31.31
N PHE A 12 12.58 33.94 32.62
CA PHE A 12 11.58 33.09 33.27
C PHE A 12 10.14 33.48 32.89
N THR A 13 9.84 34.77 32.77
CA THR A 13 8.50 35.24 32.36
C THR A 13 8.16 34.94 30.90
N ILE A 14 9.16 34.89 30.01
CA ILE A 14 8.96 34.54 28.59
C ILE A 14 8.65 33.05 28.43
N ILE A 15 9.28 32.18 29.24
CA ILE A 15 9.00 30.73 29.21
C ILE A 15 7.57 30.43 29.68
N LEU A 16 7.05 31.20 30.64
CA LEU A 16 5.70 31.01 31.18
C LEU A 16 4.56 31.54 30.29
N SER A 17 4.88 32.35 29.27
CA SER A 17 3.88 32.92 28.35
C SER A 17 3.77 32.15 27.03
N SER A 18 4.52 31.05 26.86
CA SER A 18 4.51 30.24 25.63
C SER A 18 3.40 29.18 25.55
N CYS A 19 2.52 29.09 26.55
CA CYS A 19 1.30 28.29 26.46
C CYS A 19 0.17 29.15 25.91
N SER A 20 0.18 29.42 24.60
CA SER A 20 -1.08 29.68 23.92
C SER A 20 -1.81 28.36 23.83
N GLU A 21 -2.90 28.22 24.58
CA GLU A 21 -3.86 27.14 24.38
C GLU A 21 -4.23 27.15 22.90
N SER A 22 -3.76 26.16 22.14
CA SER A 22 -4.30 25.96 20.81
C SER A 22 -5.77 25.74 21.05
N ILE A 23 -6.61 26.68 20.59
CA ILE A 23 -8.03 26.45 20.47
C ILE A 23 -8.13 25.34 19.44
N ASN A 24 -7.92 24.11 19.91
CA ASN A 24 -8.41 22.92 19.26
C ASN A 24 -9.90 23.18 19.31
N LYS A 25 -10.44 23.67 18.18
CA LYS A 25 -11.86 23.47 17.93
C LYS A 25 -12.00 21.98 18.09
N ASP A 26 -12.61 21.57 19.21
CA ASP A 26 -13.04 20.20 19.41
C ASP A 26 -14.05 19.95 18.29
N GLU A 27 -13.55 19.60 17.11
CA GLU A 27 -14.35 18.99 16.07
C GLU A 27 -14.89 17.74 16.75
N GLU A 28 -16.18 17.79 17.08
CA GLU A 28 -16.88 16.70 17.71
C GLU A 28 -16.61 15.44 16.88
N VAL A 29 -15.82 14.52 17.45
CA VAL A 29 -15.42 13.30 16.76
C VAL A 29 -16.67 12.43 16.63
N VAL A 30 -17.37 12.58 15.51
CA VAL A 30 -18.54 11.77 15.16
C VAL A 30 -18.06 10.34 14.92
N ARG A 31 -18.35 9.45 15.86
CA ARG A 31 -18.04 8.03 15.73
C ARG A 31 -19.08 7.39 14.82
N ILE A 32 -18.69 7.12 13.58
CA ILE A 32 -19.52 6.35 12.65
C ILE A 32 -19.34 4.87 12.99
N SER A 33 -20.44 4.19 13.30
CA SER A 33 -20.47 2.73 13.40
C SER A 33 -20.81 2.16 12.03
N LEU A 34 -19.94 1.31 11.50
CA LEU A 34 -20.12 0.62 10.23
C LEU A 34 -20.16 -0.87 10.51
N GLU A 35 -21.14 -1.57 9.95
CA GLU A 35 -21.16 -3.02 9.94
C GLU A 35 -20.28 -3.52 8.79
N PRO A 36 -19.33 -4.44 9.04
CA PRO A 36 -18.51 -4.99 7.97
C PRO A 36 -19.36 -5.92 7.10
N GLU A 37 -19.23 -5.77 5.78
CA GLU A 37 -19.80 -6.71 4.81
C GLU A 37 -18.83 -7.88 4.58
N ILE A 38 -19.32 -9.11 4.72
CA ILE A 38 -18.55 -10.31 4.39
C ILE A 38 -18.68 -10.57 2.89
N ILE A 39 -17.62 -10.26 2.15
CA ILE A 39 -17.56 -10.44 0.70
C ILE A 39 -17.18 -11.90 0.34
N CYS A 40 -16.39 -12.57 1.17
CA CYS A 40 -15.92 -13.94 0.94
C CYS A 40 -15.71 -14.69 2.26
N ASP A 41 -16.29 -15.89 2.37
CA ASP A 41 -16.24 -16.68 3.61
C ASP A 41 -14.86 -17.29 3.89
N SER A 42 -14.08 -17.58 2.85
CA SER A 42 -12.76 -18.20 3.01
C SER A 42 -11.80 -17.85 1.88
N VAL A 43 -10.54 -17.60 2.25
CA VAL A 43 -9.45 -17.37 1.31
C VAL A 43 -8.33 -18.34 1.61
N ILE A 44 -8.04 -19.22 0.66
CA ILE A 44 -6.95 -20.19 0.79
C ILE A 44 -5.64 -19.49 0.47
N THR A 45 -4.74 -19.38 1.45
CA THR A 45 -3.42 -18.77 1.31
C THR A 45 -2.40 -19.54 2.14
N LYS A 46 -1.15 -19.62 1.67
CA LYS A 46 -0.08 -20.19 2.49
C LYS A 46 0.37 -19.18 3.55
N PHE A 47 0.41 -17.92 3.17
CA PHE A 47 0.71 -16.83 4.09
C PHE A 47 0.06 -15.54 3.55
N PRO A 48 -0.97 -15.00 4.22
CA PRO A 48 -1.55 -13.74 3.78
C PRO A 48 -0.51 -12.63 3.94
N GLY A 49 -0.17 -11.99 2.83
CA GLY A 49 0.64 -10.78 2.81
C GLY A 49 -0.24 -9.53 2.88
N THR A 50 0.04 -8.59 2.00
CA THR A 50 -0.68 -7.32 1.88
C THR A 50 -1.96 -7.49 1.07
N MET A 51 -3.01 -6.79 1.50
CA MET A 51 -4.25 -6.64 0.74
C MET A 51 -4.40 -5.19 0.28
N ARG A 52 -4.77 -5.00 -0.99
CA ARG A 52 -5.10 -3.71 -1.58
C ARG A 52 -6.50 -3.79 -2.18
N VAL A 53 -7.27 -2.71 -2.04
CA VAL A 53 -8.66 -2.65 -2.48
C VAL A 53 -8.86 -1.40 -3.33
N ASN A 54 -9.53 -1.55 -4.48
CA ASN A 54 -9.99 -0.43 -5.30
C ASN A 54 -11.50 -0.59 -5.59
N THR A 55 -12.05 0.26 -6.44
CA THR A 55 -13.50 0.29 -6.73
C THR A 55 -14.06 -0.98 -7.37
N LYS A 56 -13.21 -1.88 -7.87
CA LYS A 56 -13.62 -3.10 -8.58
C LYS A 56 -13.02 -4.38 -8.00
N HIS A 57 -11.83 -4.29 -7.41
CA HIS A 57 -11.01 -5.46 -7.12
C HIS A 57 -10.44 -5.43 -5.71
N ILE A 58 -10.32 -6.63 -5.13
CA ILE A 58 -9.50 -6.93 -3.98
C ILE A 58 -8.27 -7.69 -4.50
N VAL A 59 -7.08 -7.17 -4.22
CA VAL A 59 -5.80 -7.76 -4.62
C VAL A 59 -5.06 -8.19 -3.37
N LEU A 60 -4.86 -9.50 -3.22
CA LEU A 60 -4.20 -10.11 -2.08
C LEU A 60 -2.86 -10.69 -2.51
N SER A 61 -1.80 -10.42 -1.73
CA SER A 61 -0.53 -11.12 -1.89
C SER A 61 -0.43 -12.37 -1.02
N ASP A 62 0.16 -13.42 -1.59
CA ASP A 62 0.52 -14.70 -0.98
C ASP A 62 1.98 -15.02 -1.38
N PRO A 63 2.97 -14.31 -0.78
CA PRO A 63 4.37 -14.37 -1.19
C PRO A 63 5.00 -15.77 -1.07
N PHE A 64 4.38 -16.65 -0.29
CA PHE A 64 4.83 -18.03 -0.06
C PHE A 64 3.99 -19.07 -0.80
N SER A 65 3.14 -18.65 -1.75
CA SER A 65 2.43 -19.55 -2.65
C SER A 65 3.39 -20.41 -3.49
N ASN A 66 2.88 -21.48 -4.10
CA ASN A 66 3.72 -22.36 -4.93
C ASN A 66 4.07 -21.77 -6.30
N GLU A 67 3.24 -20.87 -6.84
CA GLU A 67 3.33 -20.50 -8.26
C GLU A 67 3.06 -19.01 -8.50
N PHE A 68 1.98 -18.44 -7.95
CA PHE A 68 1.58 -17.05 -8.20
C PHE A 68 1.31 -16.32 -6.90
N PHE A 69 2.06 -15.25 -6.64
CA PHE A 69 1.96 -14.53 -5.36
C PHE A 69 0.82 -13.51 -5.33
N ILE A 70 0.11 -13.24 -6.43
CA ILE A 70 -1.05 -12.33 -6.45
C ILE A 70 -2.33 -13.12 -6.72
N LYS A 71 -3.35 -12.86 -5.93
CA LYS A 71 -4.74 -13.29 -6.15
C LYS A 71 -5.63 -12.06 -6.28
N ILE A 72 -6.50 -12.06 -7.29
CA ILE A 72 -7.39 -10.95 -7.61
C ILE A 72 -8.82 -11.45 -7.46
N TYR A 73 -9.62 -10.72 -6.71
CA TYR A 73 -11.03 -11.01 -6.46
C TYR A 73 -11.89 -9.83 -6.91
N ASP A 74 -13.10 -10.13 -7.37
CA ASP A 74 -14.12 -9.12 -7.62
C ASP A 74 -14.68 -8.61 -6.28
N ILE A 75 -14.72 -7.29 -6.08
CA ILE A 75 -15.13 -6.72 -4.80
C ILE A 75 -16.63 -6.91 -4.51
N LYS A 76 -17.47 -7.05 -5.54
CA LYS A 76 -18.93 -7.16 -5.38
C LYS A 76 -19.38 -8.58 -5.12
N THR A 77 -18.71 -9.54 -5.73
CA THR A 77 -19.11 -10.96 -5.70
C THR A 77 -18.19 -11.81 -4.84
N GLY A 78 -17.02 -11.29 -4.45
CA GLY A 78 -16.00 -12.04 -3.72
C GLY A 78 -15.34 -13.17 -4.50
N LYS A 79 -15.69 -13.33 -5.78
CA LYS A 79 -15.17 -14.41 -6.62
C LYS A 79 -13.73 -14.14 -7.05
N GLU A 80 -12.88 -15.16 -7.00
CA GLU A 80 -11.53 -15.08 -7.56
C GLU A 80 -11.61 -14.88 -9.09
N LEU A 81 -11.07 -13.77 -9.57
CA LEU A 81 -10.93 -13.43 -10.99
C LEU A 81 -9.64 -13.99 -11.60
N GLY A 82 -8.67 -14.32 -10.75
CA GLY A 82 -7.51 -15.13 -11.11
C GLY A 82 -6.24 -14.70 -10.40
N LYS A 83 -5.12 -15.23 -10.88
CA LYS A 83 -3.79 -15.10 -10.26
C LYS A 83 -2.79 -14.41 -11.17
N ALA A 84 -1.76 -13.82 -10.60
CA ALA A 84 -0.67 -13.16 -11.32
C ALA A 84 0.64 -13.15 -10.52
N GLY A 85 1.73 -12.70 -11.15
CA GLY A 85 3.04 -12.60 -10.49
C GLY A 85 3.66 -13.97 -10.26
N LYS A 86 4.23 -14.57 -11.30
CA LYS A 86 4.82 -15.91 -11.20
C LYS A 86 6.06 -15.88 -10.32
N LEU A 87 6.12 -16.76 -9.32
CA LEU A 87 7.26 -16.97 -8.45
C LEU A 87 8.31 -17.82 -9.15
N GLY A 88 9.58 -17.43 -9.01
CA GLY A 88 10.70 -18.15 -9.57
C GLY A 88 11.87 -17.24 -9.96
N ARG A 89 12.83 -17.83 -10.68
CA ARG A 89 14.10 -17.17 -11.05
C ARG A 89 14.23 -16.94 -12.56
N GLY A 90 13.25 -17.35 -13.36
CA GLY A 90 13.24 -17.17 -14.79
C GLY A 90 13.09 -15.70 -15.22
N PRO A 91 13.20 -15.44 -16.54
CA PRO A 91 12.79 -14.17 -17.12
C PRO A 91 11.33 -13.90 -16.77
N LEU A 92 11.00 -12.67 -16.38
CA LEU A 92 9.65 -12.23 -15.98
C LEU A 92 9.08 -12.84 -14.69
N GLU A 93 9.82 -13.70 -13.99
CA GLU A 93 9.43 -14.24 -12.67
C GLU A 93 9.95 -13.37 -11.52
N PHE A 94 9.35 -13.54 -10.34
CA PHE A 94 9.65 -12.83 -9.10
C PHE A 94 10.29 -13.76 -8.07
N THR A 95 11.41 -13.33 -7.48
CA THR A 95 12.12 -14.11 -6.46
C THR A 95 11.62 -13.76 -5.06
N THR A 96 11.44 -12.46 -4.77
CA THR A 96 10.97 -11.99 -3.45
C THR A 96 10.02 -10.81 -3.65
N PRO A 97 8.80 -11.10 -4.14
CA PRO A 97 7.86 -10.05 -4.50
C PRO A 97 7.23 -9.38 -3.29
N ALA A 98 7.02 -8.08 -3.39
CA ALA A 98 6.20 -7.27 -2.51
C ALA A 98 5.12 -6.55 -3.35
N LEU A 99 3.88 -6.61 -2.85
CA LEU A 99 2.75 -5.92 -3.49
C LEU A 99 2.82 -4.42 -3.16
N GLY A 100 2.84 -3.61 -4.22
CA GLY A 100 2.78 -2.16 -4.14
C GLY A 100 1.36 -1.61 -4.07
N ASP A 101 1.16 -0.48 -4.71
CA ASP A 101 -0.17 0.10 -4.90
C ASP A 101 -0.93 -0.57 -6.05
N ILE A 102 -2.23 -0.35 -6.06
CA ILE A 102 -3.11 -0.66 -7.19
C ILE A 102 -3.77 0.65 -7.65
N LYS A 103 -3.71 0.93 -8.95
CA LYS A 103 -4.32 2.11 -9.56
C LYS A 103 -5.09 1.68 -10.78
N GLU A 104 -6.39 1.96 -10.79
CA GLU A 104 -7.30 1.57 -11.87
C GLU A 104 -7.18 0.06 -12.19
N ASP A 105 -6.69 -0.26 -13.39
CA ASP A 105 -6.50 -1.63 -13.89
C ASP A 105 -5.02 -2.09 -13.84
N SER A 106 -4.18 -1.40 -13.06
CA SER A 106 -2.75 -1.68 -12.90
C SER A 106 -2.39 -2.11 -11.48
N ILE A 107 -1.55 -3.15 -11.38
CA ILE A 107 -0.99 -3.64 -10.11
C ILE A 107 0.53 -3.44 -10.15
N TYR A 108 1.05 -2.75 -9.14
CA TYR A 108 2.47 -2.47 -9.00
C TYR A 108 3.12 -3.51 -8.09
N VAL A 109 4.29 -3.99 -8.50
CA VAL A 109 5.02 -5.03 -7.79
C VAL A 109 6.50 -4.70 -7.76
N TYR A 110 7.09 -4.89 -6.59
CA TYR A 110 8.52 -4.76 -6.34
C TYR A 110 9.12 -6.16 -6.14
N ASP A 111 10.29 -6.45 -6.73
CA ASP A 111 11.08 -7.64 -6.37
C ASP A 111 12.25 -7.20 -5.49
N LEU A 112 12.15 -7.47 -4.19
CA LEU A 112 13.07 -6.93 -3.18
C LEU A 112 14.51 -7.43 -3.35
N ASN A 113 14.71 -8.51 -4.11
CA ASN A 113 16.01 -9.14 -4.33
C ASN A 113 16.51 -9.00 -5.78
N ARG A 114 15.90 -8.14 -6.60
CA ARG A 114 16.39 -7.80 -7.94
C ARG A 114 16.68 -6.30 -8.05
N THR A 115 17.71 -5.94 -8.82
CA THR A 115 18.15 -4.56 -9.05
C THR A 115 17.16 -3.70 -9.83
N TYR A 116 16.09 -4.29 -10.38
CA TYR A 116 15.05 -3.60 -11.15
C TYR A 116 13.77 -3.53 -10.33
N ILE A 117 13.38 -2.29 -9.99
CA ILE A 117 12.52 -2.01 -8.84
C ILE A 117 11.03 -2.12 -9.16
N GLU A 118 10.57 -1.97 -10.40
CA GLU A 118 9.13 -1.93 -10.68
C GLU A 118 8.75 -2.82 -11.86
N ARG A 119 7.90 -3.82 -11.62
CA ARG A 119 7.25 -4.58 -12.69
C ARG A 119 5.76 -4.36 -12.64
N PHE A 120 5.25 -3.83 -13.75
CA PHE A 120 3.83 -3.58 -13.98
C PHE A 120 3.15 -4.88 -14.40
N ILE A 121 2.11 -5.26 -13.67
CA ILE A 121 1.17 -6.27 -14.15
C ILE A 121 -0.07 -5.51 -14.61
N GLN A 122 -0.13 -5.20 -15.90
CA GLN A 122 -1.36 -4.75 -16.53
C GLN A 122 -2.14 -5.98 -16.98
N LYS A 123 -3.18 -6.34 -16.23
CA LYS A 123 -4.14 -7.36 -16.67
C LYS A 123 -5.39 -6.62 -17.17
N LYS A 124 -5.66 -6.69 -18.47
CA LYS A 124 -6.97 -6.28 -19.00
C LYS A 124 -7.99 -7.31 -18.50
N ILE A 125 -8.65 -7.02 -17.39
CA ILE A 125 -9.67 -7.89 -16.77
C ILE A 125 -10.96 -7.75 -17.58
N LYS A 126 -10.94 -8.22 -18.84
CA LYS A 126 -12.12 -8.54 -19.64
C LYS A 126 -11.68 -9.35 -20.85
N ASP A 127 -12.14 -10.59 -20.88
CA ASP A 127 -12.14 -11.55 -21.99
C ASP A 127 -10.81 -11.78 -22.72
N SER A 128 -10.25 -12.99 -22.53
CA SER A 128 -9.16 -13.58 -23.32
C SER A 128 -7.76 -12.95 -23.15
N LEU A 129 -6.88 -13.77 -22.56
CA LEU A 129 -5.41 -13.78 -22.61
C LEU A 129 -4.72 -12.72 -23.51
N LEU A 130 -3.99 -11.78 -22.88
CA LEU A 130 -2.66 -11.33 -23.34
C LEU A 130 -1.95 -10.58 -22.20
N ILE A 131 -0.82 -11.11 -21.73
CA ILE A 131 0.14 -10.36 -20.92
C ILE A 131 1.02 -9.61 -21.92
N THR A 132 0.82 -8.30 -22.04
CA THR A 132 1.75 -7.44 -22.77
C THR A 132 2.65 -6.75 -21.76
N LEU A 133 3.93 -7.09 -21.85
CA LEU A 133 5.04 -6.43 -21.18
C LEU A 133 5.14 -4.99 -21.70
N ILE A 134 5.08 -3.98 -20.81
CA ILE A 134 5.65 -2.67 -21.11
C ILE A 134 6.84 -2.49 -20.16
N MET A 135 8.04 -2.62 -20.71
CA MET A 135 9.21 -1.95 -20.17
C MET A 135 9.08 -0.46 -20.47
N CYS A 136 9.07 0.39 -19.44
CA CYS A 136 9.29 1.83 -19.49
C CYS A 136 9.51 2.26 -18.03
N ILE A 137 10.58 2.89 -17.55
CA ILE A 137 11.68 3.66 -18.15
C ILE A 137 12.87 3.55 -17.18
N LEU A 138 14.05 3.14 -17.66
CA LEU A 138 15.38 3.66 -17.24
C LEU A 138 16.47 3.11 -18.19
N GLU A 139 16.26 3.34 -19.49
CA GLU A 139 17.34 3.57 -20.48
C GLU A 139 17.42 5.06 -20.87
N VAL A 140 16.75 5.94 -20.10
CA VAL A 140 16.93 7.40 -20.17
C VAL A 140 17.67 7.82 -18.91
N LEU A 141 18.96 7.51 -18.88
CA LEU A 141 20.06 8.30 -18.32
C LEU A 141 21.32 7.49 -18.60
N LYS A 142 21.88 7.73 -19.79
CA LYS A 142 23.30 7.55 -20.05
C LYS A 142 24.13 8.38 -19.07
#